data_AF-A0A0U2YV62-F1
#
_entry.id   AF-A0A0U2YV62-F1
#
_cell.length_a   1.000
_cell.length_b   1.000
_cell.length_c   1.000
_cell.angle_alpha   90.00
_cell.angle_beta   90.00
_cell.angle_gamma   90.00
#
_symmetry.space_group_name_H-M   'P 1'
#
loop_
_entity.id
_entity.type
_entity.pdbx_description
1 polymer ?
#
loop_
_entity_poly.entity_id
_entity_poly.type
_entity_poly.pdbx_seq_one_letter_code
_entity_poly.pdbx_strand_id
1 'polypeptide(L)'
;APWTKLALQNGKELISKSDDAWRKSRIEWELGVALADGVAAEDQRGATQHTLANCTMTATYLESGAKNRRETPEDAFRVGRMYYRIGALHAVKRNDHKTAVTWYEKAVPLLDRPLPTSCREEQGRYGEWYVSMGISYWEVGQGDFAVQLTDAGLKHIEEAVARQLLDRKALAVPYNNLATMHEKLGHQNEAKDFAELAAKTEETKRR
;
A
#
# COMPACT_ATOMS: atom_id res chain seq x y z
N ALA A 1 -10.80 16.61 -4.15
CA ALA A 1 -10.51 18.04 -4.02
C ALA A 1 -11.11 18.81 -5.21
N PRO A 2 -11.38 20.12 -5.15
CA PRO A 2 -11.97 20.86 -6.29
C PRO A 2 -11.16 20.71 -7.59
N TRP A 3 -9.83 20.64 -7.50
CA TRP A 3 -8.94 20.48 -8.64
C TRP A 3 -8.97 19.08 -9.27
N THR A 4 -9.25 18.01 -8.50
CA THR A 4 -9.35 16.64 -9.06
C THR A 4 -10.58 16.49 -9.95
N LYS A 5 -11.69 17.17 -9.59
CA LYS A 5 -12.90 17.22 -10.42
C LYS A 5 -12.64 17.94 -11.74
N LEU A 6 -11.92 19.07 -11.69
CA LEU A 6 -11.56 19.82 -12.89
C LEU A 6 -10.61 19.03 -13.80
N ALA A 7 -9.60 18.38 -13.22
CA ALA A 7 -8.69 17.50 -13.94
C ALA A 7 -9.46 16.38 -14.65
N LEU A 8 -10.42 15.75 -13.97
CA LEU A 8 -11.26 14.71 -14.54
C LEU A 8 -12.13 15.21 -15.70
N GLN A 9 -12.74 16.39 -15.57
CA GLN A 9 -13.56 16.99 -16.62
C GLN A 9 -12.72 17.28 -17.88
N ASN A 10 -11.63 18.03 -17.70
CA ASN A 10 -10.76 18.42 -18.82
C ASN A 10 -10.05 17.21 -19.44
N GLY A 11 -9.58 16.26 -18.62
CA GLY A 11 -8.91 15.06 -19.10
C GLY A 11 -9.83 14.19 -19.96
N LYS A 12 -11.09 13.98 -19.55
CA LYS A 12 -12.08 13.24 -20.35
C LYS A 12 -12.37 13.91 -21.69
N GLU A 13 -12.47 15.23 -21.69
CA GLU A 13 -12.68 16.00 -22.93
C GLU A 13 -11.47 15.90 -23.88
N LEU A 14 -10.25 15.95 -23.35
CA LEU A 14 -9.03 15.79 -24.15
C LEU A 14 -8.88 14.37 -24.71
N ILE A 15 -9.25 13.35 -23.93
CA ILE A 15 -9.24 11.95 -24.39
C ILE A 15 -10.26 11.75 -25.53
N SER A 16 -11.47 12.31 -25.41
CA SER A 16 -12.52 12.15 -26.42
C SER A 16 -12.22 12.88 -27.74
N LYS A 17 -11.46 13.98 -27.67
CA LYS A 17 -11.04 14.77 -28.85
C LYS A 17 -9.75 14.28 -29.51
N SER A 18 -9.06 13.32 -28.91
CA SER A 18 -7.83 12.75 -29.48
C SER A 18 -8.18 11.56 -30.36
N ASP A 19 -7.55 11.43 -31.52
CA ASP A 19 -7.63 10.21 -32.36
C ASP A 19 -6.37 9.35 -32.24
N ASP A 20 -5.27 9.94 -31.76
CA ASP A 20 -4.00 9.24 -31.55
C ASP A 20 -4.01 8.43 -30.23
N ALA A 21 -3.74 7.13 -30.34
CA ALA A 21 -3.67 6.20 -29.22
C ALA A 21 -2.54 6.53 -28.25
N TRP A 22 -1.41 7.03 -28.75
CA TRP A 22 -0.28 7.40 -27.88
C TRP A 22 -0.63 8.63 -27.05
N ARG A 23 -1.20 9.66 -27.68
CA ARG A 23 -1.70 10.84 -26.99
C ARG A 23 -2.79 10.52 -25.98
N LYS A 24 -3.73 9.62 -26.28
CA LYS A 24 -4.74 9.14 -25.31
C LYS A 24 -4.10 8.53 -24.08
N SER A 25 -3.19 7.56 -24.28
CA SER A 25 -2.49 6.88 -23.19
C SER A 25 -1.68 7.86 -22.33
N ARG A 26 -1.06 8.87 -22.95
CA ARG A 26 -0.37 9.94 -22.23
C ARG A 26 -1.33 10.78 -21.36
N ILE A 27 -2.47 11.21 -21.90
CA ILE A 27 -3.46 12.01 -21.15
C ILE A 27 -4.06 11.18 -20.00
N GLU A 28 -4.36 9.90 -20.24
CA GLU A 28 -4.82 8.97 -19.22
C GLU A 28 -3.80 8.83 -18.08
N TRP A 29 -2.52 8.71 -18.41
CA TRP A 29 -1.46 8.67 -17.41
C TRP A 29 -1.38 9.96 -16.59
N GLU A 30 -1.32 11.12 -17.25
CA GLU A 30 -1.26 12.42 -16.58
C GLU A 30 -2.48 12.65 -15.68
N LEU A 31 -3.66 12.24 -16.13
CA LEU A 31 -4.88 12.27 -15.34
C LEU A 31 -4.83 11.31 -14.15
N GLY A 32 -4.36 10.08 -14.35
CA GLY A 32 -4.19 9.10 -13.28
C GLY A 32 -3.23 9.59 -12.19
N VAL A 33 -2.12 10.21 -12.57
CA VAL A 33 -1.16 10.82 -11.62
C VAL A 33 -1.84 11.96 -10.83
N ALA A 34 -2.53 12.88 -11.51
CA ALA A 34 -3.22 13.97 -10.85
C ALA A 34 -4.29 13.47 -9.86
N LEU A 35 -5.04 12.43 -10.22
CA LEU A 35 -6.03 11.83 -9.32
C LEU A 35 -5.36 11.16 -8.11
N ALA A 36 -4.23 10.47 -8.31
CA ALA A 36 -3.46 9.85 -7.23
C ALA A 36 -2.91 10.88 -6.22
N ASP A 37 -2.39 12.01 -6.71
CA ASP A 37 -1.95 13.13 -5.87
C ASP A 37 -3.14 13.72 -5.09
N GLY A 38 -4.33 13.73 -5.71
CA GLY A 38 -5.58 14.14 -5.08
C GLY A 38 -5.98 13.26 -3.92
N VAL A 39 -5.92 11.94 -4.11
CA VAL A 39 -6.16 10.94 -3.06
C VAL A 39 -5.17 11.13 -1.91
N ALA A 40 -3.88 11.29 -2.22
CA ALA A 40 -2.83 11.49 -1.22
C ALA A 40 -3.03 12.78 -0.40
N ALA A 41 -3.40 13.88 -1.05
CA ALA A 41 -3.68 15.15 -0.37
C ALA A 41 -4.93 15.07 0.54
N GLU A 42 -5.93 14.26 0.18
CA GLU A 42 -7.10 14.01 1.02
C GLU A 42 -6.77 13.19 2.26
N ASP A 43 -5.89 12.18 2.14
CA ASP A 43 -5.41 11.41 3.31
C ASP A 43 -4.75 12.33 4.34
N GLN A 44 -3.85 13.21 3.88
CA GLN A 44 -3.11 14.12 4.75
C GLN A 44 -4.04 15.08 5.51
N ARG A 45 -5.20 15.40 4.94
CA ARG A 45 -6.19 16.28 5.57
C ARG A 45 -7.13 15.52 6.53
N GLY A 46 -6.94 14.22 6.71
CA GLY A 46 -7.84 13.38 7.50
C GLY A 46 -9.22 13.24 6.86
N ALA A 47 -9.40 13.70 5.62
CA ALA A 47 -10.64 13.60 4.86
C ALA A 47 -10.77 12.17 4.30
N THR A 48 -10.85 11.20 5.20
CA THR A 48 -10.81 9.75 4.95
C THR A 48 -12.11 9.19 4.38
N GLN A 49 -12.88 10.02 3.66
CA GLN A 49 -13.95 9.57 2.78
C GLN A 49 -13.38 9.20 1.40
N HIS A 50 -12.33 8.39 1.38
CA HIS A 50 -11.86 7.77 0.15
C HIS A 50 -12.99 6.88 -0.36
N THR A 51 -13.76 7.41 -1.30
CA THR A 51 -14.74 6.61 -2.00
C THR A 51 -13.93 5.59 -2.78
N LEU A 52 -14.17 4.30 -2.53
CA LEU A 52 -13.57 3.20 -3.30
C LEU A 52 -13.56 3.51 -4.81
N ALA A 53 -14.64 4.14 -5.30
CA ALA A 53 -14.77 4.65 -6.66
C ALA A 53 -13.62 5.57 -7.13
N ASN A 54 -13.14 6.49 -6.29
CA ASN A 54 -12.03 7.40 -6.63
C ASN A 54 -10.72 6.63 -6.78
N CYS A 55 -10.42 5.72 -5.84
CA CYS A 55 -9.21 4.88 -5.90
C CYS A 55 -9.26 3.95 -7.12
N THR A 56 -10.39 3.28 -7.36
CA THR A 56 -10.58 2.40 -8.52
C THR A 56 -10.44 3.16 -9.83
N MET A 57 -11.09 4.32 -9.96
CA MET A 57 -10.97 5.15 -11.17
C MET A 57 -9.54 5.63 -11.40
N THR A 58 -8.83 6.01 -10.33
CA THR A 58 -7.41 6.39 -10.40
C THR A 58 -6.56 5.25 -10.92
N ALA A 59 -6.74 4.04 -10.37
CA ALA A 59 -6.05 2.85 -10.82
C ALA A 59 -6.34 2.55 -12.29
N THR A 60 -7.60 2.65 -12.74
CA THR A 60 -7.96 2.45 -14.17
C THR A 60 -7.18 3.38 -15.10
N TYR A 61 -7.09 4.67 -14.79
CA TYR A 61 -6.36 5.62 -15.63
C TYR A 61 -4.84 5.39 -15.61
N LEU A 62 -4.28 5.04 -14.45
CA LEU A 62 -2.85 4.70 -14.36
C LEU A 62 -2.53 3.41 -15.13
N GLU A 63 -3.36 2.37 -15.00
CA GLU A 63 -3.24 1.13 -15.76
C GLU A 63 -3.32 1.37 -17.26
N SER A 64 -4.33 2.10 -17.74
CA SER A 64 -4.50 2.36 -19.17
C SER A 64 -3.37 3.24 -19.73
N GLY A 65 -2.94 4.24 -18.95
CA GLY A 65 -1.82 5.11 -19.27
C GLY A 65 -0.46 4.41 -19.26
N ALA A 66 -0.30 3.34 -18.48
CA ALA A 66 0.96 2.59 -18.40
C ALA A 66 1.22 1.67 -19.61
N LYS A 67 0.17 1.18 -20.29
CA LYS A 67 0.27 0.16 -21.36
C LYS A 67 1.27 0.48 -22.49
N ASN A 68 1.46 1.77 -22.80
CA ASN A 68 2.33 2.22 -23.89
C ASN A 68 3.59 2.96 -23.40
N ARG A 69 3.90 2.85 -22.09
CA ARG A 69 5.03 3.54 -21.47
C ARG A 69 6.12 2.54 -21.09
N ARG A 70 7.37 3.00 -21.10
CA ARG A 70 8.44 2.28 -20.40
C ARG A 70 8.21 2.49 -18.90
N GLU A 71 7.81 1.43 -18.22
CA GLU A 71 7.54 1.46 -16.79
C GLU A 71 8.83 1.76 -15.99
N THR A 72 8.79 2.84 -15.20
CA THR A 72 9.86 3.18 -14.25
C THR A 72 9.54 2.57 -12.87
N PRO A 73 10.53 2.46 -11.96
CA PRO A 73 10.27 2.07 -10.58
C PRO A 73 9.24 2.99 -9.89
N GLU A 74 9.29 4.29 -10.15
CA GLU A 74 8.33 5.28 -9.65
C GLU A 74 6.92 5.02 -10.17
N ASP A 75 6.78 4.68 -11.45
CA ASP A 75 5.50 4.42 -12.09
C ASP A 75 4.88 3.13 -11.53
N ALA A 76 5.68 2.06 -11.42
CA ALA A 76 5.26 0.79 -10.82
C ALA A 76 4.82 0.99 -9.36
N PHE A 77 5.62 1.71 -8.56
CA PHE A 77 5.31 1.98 -7.17
C PHE A 77 4.03 2.81 -7.01
N ARG A 78 3.79 3.80 -7.88
CA ARG A 78 2.55 4.60 -7.87
C ARG A 78 1.31 3.73 -8.15
N VAL A 79 1.39 2.85 -9.14
CA VAL A 79 0.31 1.90 -9.47
C VAL A 79 0.10 0.90 -8.33
N GLY A 80 1.18 0.29 -7.82
CA GLY A 80 1.14 -0.66 -6.70
C GLY A 80 0.52 -0.05 -5.45
N ARG A 81 0.85 1.20 -5.13
CA ARG A 81 0.24 1.97 -4.04
C ARG A 81 -1.27 2.12 -4.22
N MET A 82 -1.76 2.34 -5.44
CA MET A 82 -3.21 2.45 -5.69
C MET A 82 -3.90 1.11 -5.49
N TYR A 83 -3.34 0.01 -5.98
CA TYR A 83 -3.89 -1.33 -5.73
C TYR A 83 -3.93 -1.67 -4.24
N TYR A 84 -2.84 -1.41 -3.52
CA TYR A 84 -2.82 -1.56 -2.07
C TYR A 84 -3.94 -0.75 -1.41
N ARG A 85 -4.14 0.51 -1.78
CA ARG A 85 -5.21 1.34 -1.20
C ARG A 85 -6.60 0.79 -1.45
N ILE A 86 -6.86 0.27 -2.66
CA ILE A 86 -8.14 -0.35 -2.99
C ILE A 86 -8.33 -1.61 -2.12
N GLY A 87 -7.32 -2.47 -2.02
CA GLY A 87 -7.35 -3.65 -1.17
C GLY A 87 -7.58 -3.30 0.31
N ALA A 88 -6.88 -2.31 0.83
CA ALA A 88 -7.02 -1.84 2.21
C ALA A 88 -8.41 -1.29 2.50
N LEU A 89 -9.05 -0.61 1.55
CA LEU A 89 -10.44 -0.17 1.69
C LEU A 89 -11.41 -1.37 1.79
N HIS A 90 -11.20 -2.43 1.02
CA HIS A 90 -11.99 -3.66 1.15
C HIS A 90 -11.77 -4.36 2.49
N ALA A 91 -10.51 -4.55 2.90
CA ALA A 91 -10.18 -5.18 4.17
C ALA A 91 -10.73 -4.37 5.37
N VAL A 92 -10.43 -3.08 5.46
CA VAL A 92 -10.71 -2.28 6.66
C VAL A 92 -12.16 -1.76 6.71
N LYS A 93 -12.71 -1.30 5.57
CA LYS A 93 -14.05 -0.68 5.57
C LYS A 93 -15.17 -1.68 5.33
N ARG A 94 -14.87 -2.83 4.72
CA ARG A 94 -15.88 -3.84 4.35
C ARG A 94 -15.65 -5.21 4.99
N ASN A 95 -14.56 -5.38 5.74
CA ASN A 95 -14.14 -6.67 6.30
C ASN A 95 -14.06 -7.77 5.22
N ASP A 96 -13.69 -7.38 3.99
CA ASP A 96 -13.69 -8.24 2.82
C ASP A 96 -12.24 -8.54 2.40
N HIS A 97 -11.61 -9.44 3.15
CA HIS A 97 -10.22 -9.86 2.91
C HIS A 97 -10.05 -10.63 1.60
N LYS A 98 -11.08 -11.32 1.12
CA LYS A 98 -11.04 -12.04 -0.15
C LYS A 98 -10.85 -11.08 -1.31
N THR A 99 -11.68 -10.04 -1.40
CA THR A 99 -11.50 -9.02 -2.45
C THR A 99 -10.21 -8.23 -2.23
N ALA A 100 -9.84 -7.95 -0.98
CA ALA A 100 -8.58 -7.25 -0.69
C ALA A 100 -7.36 -7.98 -1.28
N VAL A 101 -7.29 -9.30 -1.08
CA VAL A 101 -6.21 -10.14 -1.62
C VAL A 101 -6.15 -10.07 -3.14
N THR A 102 -7.27 -10.08 -3.87
CA THR A 102 -7.24 -9.95 -5.35
C THR A 102 -6.61 -8.63 -5.84
N TRP A 103 -6.69 -7.57 -5.05
CA TRP A 103 -6.01 -6.31 -5.34
C TRP A 103 -4.54 -6.37 -4.91
N TYR A 104 -4.24 -6.99 -3.77
CA TYR A 104 -2.87 -7.18 -3.32
C TYR A 104 -2.04 -8.06 -4.24
N GLU A 105 -2.63 -9.08 -4.88
CA GLU A 105 -1.97 -9.90 -5.90
C GLU A 105 -1.45 -9.05 -7.07
N LYS A 106 -2.14 -7.94 -7.40
CA LYS A 106 -1.66 -6.96 -8.39
C LYS A 106 -0.64 -5.99 -7.80
N ALA A 107 -0.76 -5.65 -6.51
CA ALA A 107 0.08 -4.69 -5.83
C ALA A 107 1.49 -5.24 -5.57
N VAL A 108 1.58 -6.43 -4.96
CA VAL A 108 2.83 -7.05 -4.50
C VAL A 108 3.92 -7.07 -5.58
N PRO A 109 3.72 -7.53 -6.82
CA PRO A 109 4.80 -7.56 -7.82
C PRO A 109 5.28 -6.18 -8.27
N LEU A 110 4.46 -5.14 -8.12
CA LEU A 110 4.85 -3.76 -8.41
C LEU A 110 5.59 -3.11 -7.24
N LEU A 111 5.22 -3.51 -6.02
CA LEU A 111 5.79 -3.04 -4.78
C LEU A 111 7.12 -3.76 -4.47
N ASP A 112 7.27 -5.05 -4.76
CA ASP A 112 8.49 -5.84 -4.50
C ASP A 112 9.77 -5.33 -5.19
N ARG A 113 9.65 -4.29 -6.01
CA ARG A 113 10.77 -3.54 -6.57
C ARG A 113 11.43 -2.65 -5.51
N PRO A 114 12.71 -2.27 -5.70
CA PRO A 114 13.37 -1.33 -4.80
C PRO A 114 12.55 -0.04 -4.65
N LEU A 115 12.33 0.37 -3.40
CA LEU A 115 11.60 1.60 -3.11
C LEU A 115 12.28 2.79 -3.81
N PRO A 116 11.55 3.59 -4.61
CA PRO A 116 12.12 4.74 -5.28
C PRO A 116 12.78 5.70 -4.31
N THR A 117 13.90 6.31 -4.72
CA THR A 117 14.66 7.23 -3.85
C THR A 117 13.81 8.40 -3.37
N SER A 118 12.88 8.89 -4.21
CA SER A 118 11.91 9.95 -3.87
C SER A 118 10.93 9.55 -2.76
N CYS A 119 10.75 8.26 -2.50
CA CYS A 119 9.80 7.73 -1.53
C CYS A 119 10.50 7.16 -0.29
N ARG A 120 11.81 7.36 -0.16
CA ARG A 120 12.62 6.81 0.93
C ARG A 120 12.17 7.29 2.32
N GLU A 121 11.55 8.45 2.43
CA GLU A 121 10.94 8.96 3.67
C GLU A 121 9.66 8.19 4.06
N GLU A 122 9.06 7.47 3.11
CA GLU A 122 7.86 6.67 3.31
C GLU A 122 8.18 5.22 3.70
N GLN A 123 9.46 4.87 3.90
CA GLN A 123 9.91 3.51 4.25
C GLN A 123 9.08 2.86 5.36
N GLY A 124 8.75 3.63 6.40
CA GLY A 124 7.93 3.16 7.52
C GLY A 124 6.50 2.78 7.10
N ARG A 125 5.82 3.71 6.41
CA ARG A 125 4.48 3.48 5.84
C ARG A 125 4.48 2.32 4.85
N TYR A 126 5.56 2.18 4.11
CA TYR A 126 5.73 1.09 3.17
C TYR A 126 5.74 -0.26 3.88
N GLY A 127 6.48 -0.39 4.99
CA GLY A 127 6.44 -1.58 5.82
C GLY A 127 5.06 -1.86 6.43
N GLU A 128 4.34 -0.83 6.88
CA GLU A 128 2.96 -0.98 7.37
C GLU A 128 2.02 -1.57 6.32
N TRP A 129 2.22 -1.28 5.03
CA TRP A 129 1.42 -1.86 3.95
C TRP A 129 1.61 -3.36 3.85
N TYR A 130 2.86 -3.84 3.94
CA TYR A 130 3.18 -5.26 3.92
C TYR A 130 2.57 -6.00 5.11
N VAL A 131 2.67 -5.42 6.31
CA VAL A 131 2.03 -5.95 7.52
C VAL A 131 0.51 -6.02 7.34
N SER A 132 -0.10 -4.98 6.78
CA SER A 132 -1.56 -4.94 6.52
C SER A 132 -2.01 -5.96 5.47
N MET A 133 -1.23 -6.14 4.40
CA MET A 133 -1.47 -7.19 3.42
C MET A 133 -1.35 -8.57 4.06
N GLY A 134 -0.32 -8.78 4.89
CA GLY A 134 -0.10 -10.03 5.64
C GLY A 134 -1.32 -10.45 6.44
N ILE A 135 -1.96 -9.52 7.17
CA ILE A 135 -3.22 -9.80 7.89
C ILE A 135 -4.30 -10.32 6.93
N SER A 136 -4.48 -9.70 5.77
CA SER A 136 -5.54 -10.14 4.85
C SER A 136 -5.25 -11.51 4.23
N TYR A 137 -3.98 -11.82 3.94
CA TYR A 137 -3.58 -13.16 3.50
C TYR A 137 -3.77 -14.22 4.59
N TRP A 138 -3.54 -13.84 5.85
CA TRP A 138 -3.81 -14.70 7.00
C TRP A 138 -5.29 -15.06 7.10
N GLU A 139 -6.17 -14.05 7.02
CA GLU A 139 -7.63 -14.23 7.10
C GLU A 139 -8.22 -15.10 5.98
N VAL A 140 -7.55 -15.18 4.81
CA VAL A 140 -7.96 -16.07 3.72
C VAL A 140 -7.27 -17.44 3.75
N GLY A 141 -6.52 -17.75 4.81
CA GLY A 141 -5.88 -19.05 5.02
C GLY A 141 -4.53 -19.25 4.33
N GLN A 142 -3.91 -18.18 3.80
CA GLN A 142 -2.57 -18.23 3.20
C GLN A 142 -1.49 -17.92 4.26
N GLY A 143 -1.39 -18.77 5.28
CA GLY A 143 -0.60 -18.53 6.49
C GLY A 143 0.90 -18.27 6.24
N ASP A 144 1.56 -19.13 5.47
CA ASP A 144 3.01 -18.98 5.20
C ASP A 144 3.32 -17.68 4.45
N PHE A 145 2.48 -17.31 3.49
CA PHE A 145 2.67 -16.08 2.73
C PHE A 145 2.36 -14.83 3.57
N ALA A 146 1.40 -14.92 4.48
CA ALA A 146 1.12 -13.87 5.44
C ALA A 146 2.31 -13.58 6.37
N VAL A 147 2.99 -14.64 6.85
CA VAL A 147 4.22 -14.50 7.64
C VAL A 147 5.31 -13.83 6.81
N GLN A 148 5.55 -14.31 5.58
CA GLN A 148 6.56 -13.72 4.69
C GLN A 148 6.34 -12.23 4.43
N LEU A 149 5.08 -11.82 4.17
CA LEU A 149 4.74 -10.42 3.99
C LEU A 149 4.93 -9.62 5.28
N THR A 150 4.52 -10.16 6.42
CA THR A 150 4.66 -9.46 7.70
C THR A 150 6.13 -9.28 8.10
N ASP A 151 6.98 -10.29 7.85
CA ASP A 151 8.43 -10.21 8.03
C ASP A 151 9.08 -9.19 7.09
N ALA A 152 8.68 -9.16 5.81
CA ALA A 152 9.16 -8.16 4.87
C ALA A 152 8.77 -6.74 5.34
N GLY A 153 7.53 -6.57 5.80
CA GLY A 153 7.05 -5.31 6.36
C GLY A 153 7.80 -4.90 7.63
N LEU A 154 8.08 -5.85 8.52
CA LEU A 154 8.89 -5.62 9.73
C LEU A 154 10.26 -5.07 9.38
N LYS A 155 10.99 -5.66 8.42
CA LYS A 155 12.31 -5.19 7.99
C LYS A 155 12.29 -3.73 7.52
N HIS A 156 11.26 -3.33 6.78
CA HIS A 156 11.08 -1.94 6.36
C HIS A 156 10.84 -1.00 7.55
N ILE A 157 10.01 -1.42 8.52
CA ILE A 157 9.75 -0.64 9.74
C ILE A 157 11.02 -0.52 10.59
N GLU A 158 11.79 -1.60 10.75
CA GLU A 158 13.08 -1.59 11.45
C GLU A 158 14.07 -0.62 10.81
N GLU A 159 14.19 -0.62 9.48
CA GLU A 159 15.03 0.35 8.77
C GLU A 159 14.54 1.78 9.00
N ALA A 160 13.23 2.02 8.96
CA ALA A 160 12.66 3.33 9.22
C ALA A 160 12.93 3.82 10.66
N VAL A 161 12.85 2.92 11.65
CA VAL A 161 13.19 3.22 13.05
C VAL A 161 14.68 3.51 13.20
N ALA A 162 15.56 2.70 12.59
CA ALA A 162 17.00 2.92 12.62
C ALA A 162 17.40 4.28 12.02
N ARG A 163 16.63 4.74 11.03
CA ARG A 163 16.80 6.05 10.38
C ARG A 163 16.01 7.17 11.04
N GLN A 164 15.40 6.93 12.19
CA GLN A 164 14.61 7.90 12.98
C GLN A 164 13.41 8.49 12.21
N LEU A 165 12.90 7.77 11.20
CA LEU A 165 11.68 8.13 10.46
C LEU A 165 10.42 7.68 11.20
N LEU A 166 10.55 6.67 12.06
CA LEU A 166 9.49 6.15 12.92
C LEU A 166 10.00 5.97 14.36
N ASP A 167 9.08 6.11 15.31
CA ASP A 167 9.32 5.72 16.70
C ASP A 167 9.41 4.19 16.81
N ARG A 168 10.27 3.69 17.71
CA ARG A 168 10.45 2.25 17.97
C ARG A 168 9.12 1.53 18.27
N LYS A 169 8.12 2.23 18.82
CA LYS A 169 6.77 1.72 19.09
C LYS A 169 6.07 1.18 17.84
N ALA A 170 6.45 1.63 16.64
CA ALA A 170 5.90 1.12 15.38
C ALA A 170 6.18 -0.39 15.19
N LEU A 171 7.19 -0.95 15.87
CA LEU A 171 7.53 -2.37 15.79
C LEU A 171 6.59 -3.27 16.61
N ALA A 172 5.79 -2.72 17.53
CA ALA A 172 4.94 -3.54 18.40
C ALA A 172 3.89 -4.33 17.61
N VAL A 173 3.26 -3.70 16.61
CA VAL A 173 2.23 -4.33 15.77
C VAL A 173 2.78 -5.51 14.96
N PRO A 174 3.84 -5.36 14.14
CA PRO A 174 4.38 -6.50 13.39
C PRO A 174 4.89 -7.62 14.29
N TYR A 175 5.53 -7.32 15.44
CA TYR A 175 5.95 -8.36 16.38
C TYR A 175 4.78 -9.14 16.96
N ASN A 176 3.71 -8.47 17.41
CA ASN A 176 2.53 -9.14 17.92
C ASN A 176 1.84 -10.02 16.84
N ASN A 177 1.79 -9.53 15.60
CA ASN A 177 1.24 -10.30 14.49
C ASN A 177 2.07 -11.55 14.22
N LEU A 178 3.40 -11.43 14.11
CA LEU A 178 4.29 -12.56 13.87
C LEU A 178 4.26 -13.56 15.02
N ALA A 179 4.24 -13.11 16.28
CA ALA A 179 4.09 -13.99 17.43
C ALA A 179 2.83 -14.86 17.32
N THR A 180 1.70 -14.24 17.01
CA THR A 180 0.40 -14.92 16.85
C THR A 180 0.42 -15.88 15.64
N MET A 181 0.97 -15.43 14.51
CA MET A 181 1.02 -16.25 13.29
C MET A 181 1.89 -17.50 13.49
N HIS A 182 3.09 -17.34 14.07
CA HIS A 182 4.00 -18.44 14.37
C HIS A 182 3.39 -19.41 15.38
N GLU A 183 2.71 -18.93 16.42
CA GLU A 183 2.02 -19.78 17.39
C GLU A 183 0.99 -20.68 16.69
N LYS A 184 0.16 -20.08 15.81
CA LYS A 184 -0.88 -20.80 15.07
C LYS A 184 -0.34 -21.79 14.04
N LEU A 185 0.86 -21.56 13.51
CA LEU A 185 1.57 -22.49 12.63
C LEU A 185 2.34 -23.57 13.40
N GLY A 186 2.40 -23.50 14.74
CA GLY A 186 3.13 -24.45 15.59
C GLY A 186 4.62 -24.14 15.78
N HIS A 187 5.08 -22.99 15.31
CA HIS A 187 6.45 -22.49 15.46
C HIS A 187 6.65 -21.82 16.82
N GLN A 188 6.65 -22.62 17.90
CA GLN A 188 6.59 -22.14 19.28
C GLN A 188 7.79 -21.28 19.70
N ASN A 189 8.99 -21.58 19.20
CA ASN A 189 10.19 -20.82 19.55
C ASN A 189 10.13 -19.41 18.95
N GLU A 190 9.84 -19.32 17.66
CA GLU A 190 9.67 -18.06 16.94
C GLU A 190 8.54 -17.21 17.52
N ALA A 191 7.42 -17.86 17.86
CA ALA A 191 6.29 -17.19 18.51
C ALA A 191 6.69 -16.51 19.82
N LYS A 192 7.46 -17.23 20.65
CA LYS A 192 7.97 -16.73 21.93
C LYS A 192 8.96 -15.58 21.73
N ASP A 193 9.89 -15.72 20.81
CA ASP A 193 10.90 -14.69 20.52
C ASP A 193 10.24 -13.37 20.09
N PHE A 194 9.24 -13.44 19.20
CA PHE A 194 8.49 -12.26 18.78
C PHE A 194 7.61 -11.67 19.89
N ALA A 195 7.00 -12.51 20.73
CA ALA A 195 6.22 -12.03 21.88
C ALA A 195 7.09 -11.25 22.89
N GLU A 196 8.33 -11.72 23.14
CA GLU A 196 9.29 -11.01 23.99
C GLU A 196 9.71 -9.67 23.38
N LEU A 197 9.93 -9.62 22.05
CA LEU A 197 10.24 -8.38 21.34
C LEU A 197 9.10 -7.37 21.38
N ALA A 198 7.85 -7.83 21.22
CA ALA A 198 6.67 -6.98 21.36
C ALA A 198 6.56 -6.39 22.78
N ALA A 199 6.70 -7.23 23.82
CA ALA A 199 6.63 -6.79 25.22
C ALA A 199 7.69 -5.73 25.57
N LYS A 200 8.95 -5.93 25.13
CA LYS A 200 10.04 -4.95 25.33
C LYS A 200 9.74 -3.60 24.65
N THR A 201 9.12 -3.65 23.47
CA THR A 201 8.76 -2.46 22.71
C THR A 201 7.62 -1.69 23.40
N GLU A 202 6.66 -2.40 24.00
CA GLU A 202 5.56 -1.80 24.76
C GLU A 202 5.98 -1.28 26.14
N GLU A 203 6.94 -1.90 26.82
CA GLU A 203 7.43 -1.39 28.11
C GLU A 203 8.15 -0.04 27.96
N THR A 204 8.85 0.15 26.84
CA THR A 204 9.45 1.44 26.45
C THR A 204 8.39 2.54 26.26
N LYS A 205 7.11 2.20 26.09
CA LYS A 205 5.98 3.14 25.96
C LYS A 205 5.56 3.77 27.29
N ARG A 206 5.85 3.12 28.42
CA ARG A 206 5.37 3.52 29.76
C ARG A 206 6.37 4.36 30.56
N ARG A 207 7.60 4.49 30.06
CA ARG A 207 8.65 5.37 30.62
C ARG A 207 8.69 6.68 29.83
#